data_AF-A0A3L7S938-F1
#
_entry.id   AF-A0A3L7S938-F1
#
_cell.length_a   1.000
_cell.length_b   1.000
_cell.length_c   1.000
_cell.angle_alpha   90.00
_cell.angle_beta   90.00
_cell.angle_gamma   90.00
#
_symmetry.space_group_name_H-M   'P 1'
#
loop_
_entity.id
_entity.type
_entity.pdbx_description
1 polymer ?
#
loop_
_entity_poly.entity_id
_entity_poly.type
_entity_poly.pdbx_seq_one_letter_code
_entity_poly.pdbx_strand_id
1 'polypeptide(L)'
;MPISFQCPHCGRPTRVADDLAGRRIRCPGCKEPVSVPSEEIIDVEDVQIATPQPARRTRRPFEEEAERKAAPRPTKSITLDNNSQASNPGGVRVNILKYWSSFPRWPTIWIVATSLFALGALFHKGMLVGAIISGILMWLYWTRVREHFLHGCALPGVIVSVENQLVAFCTDLTTGDGNYPAVRILRQPIHSMCDGPPKKNQRVVGVAV
;
A
#
# COMPACT_ATOMS: atom_id res chain seq x y z
N MET A 1 -5.97 -51.79 3.16
CA MET A 1 -6.62 -51.09 4.30
C MET A 1 -8.13 -51.01 4.03
N PRO A 2 -9.03 -50.78 5.01
CA PRO A 2 -10.45 -50.64 4.69
C PRO A 2 -10.79 -49.23 4.17
N ILE A 3 -11.44 -49.16 3.00
CA ILE A 3 -11.90 -47.91 2.38
C ILE A 3 -13.17 -47.43 3.08
N SER A 4 -13.17 -46.19 3.58
CA SER A 4 -14.34 -45.55 4.19
C SER A 4 -14.86 -44.42 3.32
N PHE A 5 -16.12 -44.52 2.90
CA PHE A 5 -16.80 -43.49 2.11
C PHE A 5 -18.27 -43.36 2.53
N GLN A 6 -18.93 -42.28 2.13
CA GLN A 6 -20.35 -42.06 2.43
C GLN A 6 -21.21 -42.50 1.25
N CYS A 7 -22.31 -43.22 1.53
CA CYS A 7 -23.25 -43.62 0.49
C CYS A 7 -23.96 -42.39 -0.11
N PRO A 8 -23.98 -42.22 -1.45
CA PRO A 8 -24.62 -41.07 -2.09
C PRO A 8 -26.16 -41.09 -2.00
N HIS A 9 -26.76 -42.25 -1.71
CA HIS A 9 -28.22 -42.39 -1.64
C HIS A 9 -28.81 -42.16 -0.24
N CYS A 10 -28.10 -42.58 0.82
CA CYS A 10 -28.62 -42.48 2.19
C CYS A 10 -27.67 -41.77 3.17
N GLY A 11 -26.49 -41.32 2.73
CA GLY A 11 -25.52 -40.60 3.55
C GLY A 11 -24.82 -41.44 4.63
N ARG A 12 -25.11 -42.74 4.72
CA ARG A 12 -24.53 -43.60 5.76
C ARG A 12 -23.03 -43.83 5.49
N PRO A 13 -22.15 -43.69 6.50
CA PRO A 13 -20.75 -44.05 6.35
C PRO A 13 -20.64 -45.57 6.20
N THR A 14 -19.97 -46.01 5.13
CA THR A 14 -19.74 -47.41 4.82
C THR A 14 -18.26 -47.69 4.78
N ARG A 15 -17.86 -48.79 5.42
CA ARG A 15 -16.49 -49.28 5.46
C ARG A 15 -16.42 -50.61 4.72
N VAL A 16 -15.54 -50.69 3.74
CA VAL A 16 -15.45 -51.81 2.79
C VAL A 16 -14.00 -52.25 2.69
N ALA A 17 -13.75 -53.53 2.41
CA ALA A 17 -12.39 -54.03 2.16
C ALA A 17 -11.80 -53.41 0.87
N ASP A 18 -10.49 -53.20 0.85
CA ASP A 18 -9.74 -52.64 -0.29
C ASP A 18 -9.96 -53.42 -1.58
N ASP A 19 -10.12 -54.75 -1.50
CA ASP A 19 -10.30 -55.63 -2.66
C ASP A 19 -11.58 -55.32 -3.47
N LEU A 20 -12.50 -54.54 -2.87
CA LEU A 20 -13.74 -54.09 -3.50
C LEU A 20 -13.63 -52.68 -4.09
N ALA A 21 -12.46 -52.05 -4.06
CA ALA A 21 -12.16 -50.81 -4.78
C ALA A 21 -12.56 -50.92 -6.26
N GLY A 22 -13.23 -49.88 -6.78
CA GLY A 22 -13.69 -49.83 -8.17
C GLY A 22 -14.87 -50.76 -8.49
N ARG A 23 -15.33 -51.61 -7.56
CA ARG A 23 -16.49 -52.50 -7.76
C ARG A 23 -17.78 -51.85 -7.26
N ARG A 24 -18.91 -52.34 -7.78
CA ARG A 24 -20.26 -51.98 -7.29
C ARG A 24 -20.67 -52.94 -6.18
N ILE A 25 -20.96 -52.40 -5.00
CA ILE A 25 -21.47 -53.13 -3.85
C ILE A 25 -22.87 -52.63 -3.49
N ARG A 26 -23.65 -53.41 -2.74
CA ARG A 26 -24.91 -52.90 -2.18
C ARG A 26 -24.66 -52.19 -0.86
N CYS A 27 -25.26 -51.02 -0.67
CA CYS A 27 -25.16 -50.30 0.59
C CYS A 27 -25.85 -51.08 1.73
N PRO A 28 -25.21 -51.29 2.90
CA PRO A 28 -25.86 -51.94 4.05
C PRO A 28 -27.00 -51.11 4.67
N GLY A 29 -27.10 -49.82 4.34
CA GLY A 29 -28.17 -48.93 4.83
C GLY A 29 -29.43 -48.98 3.96
N CYS A 30 -29.29 -48.67 2.67
CA CYS A 30 -30.43 -48.52 1.75
C CYS A 30 -30.56 -49.63 0.71
N LYS A 31 -29.63 -50.59 0.66
CA LYS A 31 -29.55 -51.70 -0.31
C LYS A 31 -29.33 -51.30 -1.77
N GLU A 32 -29.31 -50.00 -2.07
CA GLU A 32 -29.00 -49.45 -3.40
C GLU A 32 -27.55 -49.77 -3.79
N PRO A 33 -27.26 -50.09 -5.08
CA PRO A 33 -25.91 -50.33 -5.55
C PRO A 33 -25.07 -49.04 -5.58
N VAL A 34 -23.91 -49.06 -4.93
CA VAL A 34 -22.96 -47.94 -4.83
C VAL A 34 -21.59 -48.38 -5.35
N SER A 35 -20.92 -47.49 -6.09
CA SER A 35 -19.55 -47.71 -6.55
C SER A 35 -18.56 -47.39 -5.45
N VAL A 36 -17.65 -48.31 -5.13
CA VAL A 36 -16.54 -48.05 -4.21
C VAL A 36 -15.48 -47.23 -4.97
N PRO A 37 -15.03 -46.07 -4.45
CA PRO A 37 -13.94 -45.32 -5.07
C PRO A 37 -12.68 -46.19 -5.13
N SER A 38 -12.04 -46.33 -6.30
CA SER A 38 -10.66 -46.82 -6.36
C SER A 38 -9.71 -45.62 -6.38
N GLU A 39 -8.68 -45.67 -5.55
CA GLU A 39 -7.50 -44.83 -5.75
C GLU A 39 -6.79 -45.37 -6.99
N GLU A 40 -7.10 -44.84 -8.16
CA GLU A 40 -6.15 -44.91 -9.27
C GLU A 40 -4.95 -44.07 -8.84
N ILE A 41 -3.89 -44.76 -8.43
CA ILE A 41 -2.57 -44.17 -8.30
C ILE A 41 -2.21 -43.76 -9.72
N ILE A 42 -2.43 -42.49 -10.05
CA ILE A 42 -1.86 -41.90 -11.25
C ILE A 42 -0.35 -41.93 -10.98
N ASP A 43 0.36 -42.85 -11.62
CA ASP A 43 1.81 -42.77 -11.76
C ASP A 43 2.07 -41.48 -12.53
N VAL A 44 2.26 -40.40 -11.78
CA VAL A 44 2.66 -39.10 -12.30
C VAL A 44 4.13 -39.25 -12.66
N GLU A 45 4.41 -39.83 -13.82
CA GLU A 45 5.71 -39.69 -14.48
C GLU A 45 5.98 -38.19 -14.59
N ASP A 46 6.95 -37.73 -13.80
CA ASP A 46 7.62 -36.42 -13.82
C ASP A 46 6.87 -35.34 -14.60
N VAL A 47 5.71 -34.91 -14.07
CA VAL A 47 5.27 -33.54 -14.35
C VAL A 47 6.24 -32.68 -13.59
N GLN A 48 7.30 -32.25 -14.28
CA GLN A 48 8.09 -31.09 -13.90
C GLN A 48 7.10 -29.97 -13.64
N ILE A 49 6.76 -29.78 -12.37
CA ILE A 49 6.21 -28.53 -11.89
C ILE A 49 7.34 -27.56 -12.18
N ALA A 50 7.23 -26.89 -13.33
CA ALA A 50 7.98 -25.69 -13.57
C ALA A 50 7.60 -24.78 -12.41
N THR A 51 8.44 -24.76 -11.37
CA THR A 51 8.58 -23.61 -10.50
C THR A 51 8.51 -22.45 -11.48
N PRO A 52 7.54 -21.52 -11.36
CA PRO A 52 7.54 -20.38 -12.24
C PRO A 52 8.89 -19.73 -11.99
N GLN A 53 9.84 -19.99 -12.90
CA GLN A 53 11.08 -19.24 -12.95
C GLN A 53 10.56 -17.82 -12.97
N PRO A 54 10.96 -16.97 -12.00
CA PRO A 54 10.53 -15.58 -12.00
C PRO A 54 10.82 -15.12 -13.41
N ALA A 55 9.75 -14.89 -14.19
CA ALA A 55 9.87 -14.77 -15.63
C ALA A 55 10.99 -13.78 -15.80
N ARG A 56 12.14 -14.25 -16.33
CA ARG A 56 13.31 -13.41 -16.45
C ARG A 56 12.83 -12.37 -17.43
N ARG A 57 12.34 -11.28 -16.87
CA ARG A 57 11.72 -10.18 -17.56
C ARG A 57 12.91 -9.66 -18.31
N THR A 58 13.09 -10.15 -19.54
CA THR A 58 13.97 -9.54 -20.51
C THR A 58 13.46 -8.12 -20.51
N ARG A 59 14.19 -7.24 -19.81
CA ARG A 59 13.93 -5.80 -19.85
C ARG A 59 13.77 -5.52 -21.32
N ARG A 60 12.54 -5.24 -21.76
CA ARG A 60 12.36 -4.91 -23.16
C ARG A 60 13.25 -3.69 -23.38
N PRO A 61 14.00 -3.59 -24.48
CA PRO A 61 14.81 -2.40 -24.74
C PRO A 61 14.02 -1.08 -24.57
N PHE A 62 12.69 -1.15 -24.76
CA PHE A 62 11.74 -0.08 -24.48
C PHE A 62 11.55 0.27 -22.99
N GLU A 63 11.56 -0.70 -22.06
CA GLU A 63 11.51 -0.46 -20.61
C GLU A 63 12.82 0.21 -20.14
N GLU A 64 13.96 -0.21 -20.69
CA GLU A 64 15.29 0.35 -20.34
C GLU A 64 15.48 1.76 -20.91
N GLU A 65 15.00 2.03 -22.13
CA GLU A 65 15.04 3.38 -22.72
C GLU A 65 14.02 4.33 -22.07
N ALA A 66 12.85 3.82 -21.63
CA ALA A 66 11.92 4.57 -20.80
C ALA A 66 12.55 4.89 -19.43
N GLU A 67 13.23 3.95 -18.78
CA GLU A 67 13.94 4.15 -17.51
C GLU A 67 15.09 5.16 -17.65
N ARG A 68 15.79 5.15 -18.80
CA ARG A 68 16.87 6.12 -19.13
C ARG A 68 16.34 7.52 -19.46
N LYS A 69 15.10 7.65 -19.93
CA LYS A 69 14.41 8.91 -20.24
C LYS A 69 13.52 9.45 -19.11
N ALA A 70 13.12 8.61 -18.14
CA ALA A 70 12.02 8.94 -17.22
C ALA A 70 12.40 9.52 -15.85
N ALA A 71 13.67 9.61 -15.47
CA ALA A 71 14.02 10.28 -14.21
C ALA A 71 14.59 11.68 -14.46
N PRO A 72 13.79 12.76 -14.37
CA PRO A 72 14.38 14.06 -14.10
C PRO A 72 15.24 13.90 -12.85
N ARG A 73 16.55 14.19 -12.95
CA ARG A 73 17.46 14.16 -11.80
C ARG A 73 16.81 14.96 -10.67
N PRO A 74 16.78 14.45 -9.44
CA PRO A 74 16.17 15.18 -8.33
C PRO A 74 16.83 16.55 -8.28
N THR A 75 16.04 17.58 -8.54
CA THR A 75 16.41 18.97 -8.26
C THR A 75 16.82 18.99 -6.80
N LYS A 76 18.08 19.38 -6.54
CA LYS A 76 18.67 19.39 -5.19
C LYS A 76 17.67 19.99 -4.20
N SER A 77 17.19 19.17 -3.27
CA SER A 77 16.27 19.63 -2.22
C SER A 77 17.01 20.59 -1.29
N ILE A 78 16.35 21.68 -0.93
CA ILE A 78 16.86 22.70 0.00
C ILE A 78 16.73 22.20 1.44
N THR A 79 15.65 21.47 1.75
CA THR A 79 15.26 21.14 3.12
C THR A 79 15.32 19.65 3.45
N LEU A 80 15.32 18.78 2.45
CA LEU A 80 15.48 17.33 2.63
C LEU A 80 16.93 16.91 2.42
N ASP A 81 17.36 15.90 3.18
CA ASP A 81 18.66 15.28 3.05
C ASP A 81 18.72 14.38 1.80
N ASN A 82 19.89 14.32 1.18
CA ASN A 82 20.11 13.52 -0.04
C ASN A 82 20.64 12.12 0.26
N ASN A 83 20.61 11.69 1.53
CA ASN A 83 21.14 10.39 1.95
C ASN A 83 20.16 9.24 1.71
N SER A 84 18.88 9.55 1.47
CA SER A 84 17.86 8.59 1.09
C SER A 84 17.29 8.95 -0.28
N GLN A 85 17.09 7.96 -1.13
CA GLN A 85 16.44 8.13 -2.43
C GLN A 85 15.15 7.33 -2.46
N ALA A 86 14.05 7.98 -2.84
CA ALA A 86 12.79 7.30 -3.05
C ALA A 86 12.86 6.39 -4.28
N SER A 87 12.48 5.12 -4.12
CA SER A 87 12.39 4.17 -5.24
C SER A 87 11.30 4.56 -6.25
N ASN A 88 10.24 5.21 -5.75
CA ASN A 88 9.16 5.76 -6.56
C ASN A 88 8.83 7.17 -6.04
N PRO A 89 9.33 8.25 -6.66
CA PRO A 89 9.10 9.61 -6.17
C PRO A 89 7.61 9.98 -6.28
N GLY A 90 7.08 10.64 -5.25
CA GLY A 90 5.67 11.03 -5.18
C GLY A 90 5.23 11.90 -6.35
N GLY A 91 6.04 12.87 -6.75
CA GLY A 91 5.72 13.76 -7.87
C GLY A 91 4.47 14.63 -7.62
N VAL A 92 3.98 14.71 -6.38
CA VAL A 92 2.70 15.34 -6.06
C VAL A 92 2.89 16.83 -5.82
N ARG A 93 2.13 17.66 -6.56
CA ARG A 93 2.07 19.10 -6.31
C ARG A 93 1.07 19.38 -5.21
N VAL A 94 1.54 19.97 -4.11
CA VAL A 94 0.69 20.33 -2.97
C VAL A 94 -0.14 21.56 -3.29
N ASN A 95 -1.46 21.45 -3.14
CA ASN A 95 -2.33 22.61 -3.07
C ASN A 95 -2.27 23.20 -1.65
N ILE A 96 -1.72 24.40 -1.54
CA ILE A 96 -1.46 25.10 -0.26
C ILE A 96 -2.74 25.30 0.55
N LEU A 97 -3.83 25.74 -0.09
CA LEU A 97 -5.11 25.98 0.58
C LEU A 97 -5.69 24.67 1.11
N LYS A 98 -5.61 23.61 0.31
CA LYS A 98 -6.10 22.29 0.71
C LYS A 98 -5.29 21.74 1.88
N TYR A 99 -3.96 21.79 1.78
CA TYR A 99 -3.07 21.37 2.85
C TYR A 99 -3.37 22.13 4.15
N TRP A 100 -3.55 23.45 4.06
CA TRP A 100 -3.87 24.27 5.21
C TRP A 100 -5.22 23.89 5.84
N SER A 101 -6.25 23.60 5.03
CA SER A 101 -7.55 23.15 5.54
C SER A 101 -7.47 21.82 6.30
N SER A 102 -6.58 20.92 5.87
CA SER A 102 -6.37 19.60 6.49
C SER A 102 -5.42 19.65 7.70
N PHE A 103 -4.44 20.56 7.69
CA PHE A 103 -3.42 20.71 8.73
C PHE A 103 -3.31 22.18 9.18
N PRO A 104 -4.32 22.75 9.87
CA PRO A 104 -4.39 24.18 10.14
C PRO A 104 -3.37 24.71 11.15
N ARG A 105 -2.98 23.88 12.12
CA ARG A 105 -2.19 24.31 13.29
C ARG A 105 -0.85 24.97 12.93
N TRP A 106 -0.04 24.32 12.09
CA TRP A 106 1.31 24.81 11.80
C TRP A 106 1.32 26.06 10.92
N PRO A 107 0.57 26.14 9.80
CA PRO A 107 0.52 27.37 9.00
C PRO A 107 -0.09 28.54 9.76
N THR A 108 -1.12 28.31 10.59
CA THR A 108 -1.70 29.39 11.42
C THR A 108 -0.69 29.95 12.41
N ILE A 109 0.06 29.09 13.11
CA ILE A 109 1.11 29.53 14.05
C ILE A 109 2.14 30.42 13.34
N TRP A 110 2.64 30.01 12.17
CA TRP A 110 3.62 30.80 11.42
C TRP A 110 3.08 32.15 10.96
N ILE A 111 1.85 32.19 10.44
CA ILE A 111 1.21 33.43 9.99
C ILE A 111 0.98 34.38 11.16
N VAL A 112 0.46 33.87 12.28
CA VAL A 112 0.22 34.68 13.48
C VAL A 112 1.53 35.22 14.04
N ALA A 113 2.55 34.37 14.19
CA ALA A 113 3.87 34.79 14.67
C ALA A 113 4.48 35.89 13.78
N THR A 114 4.48 35.67 12.47
CA THR A 114 5.00 36.65 11.50
C THR A 114 4.22 37.96 11.55
N SER A 115 2.89 37.90 11.68
CA SER A 115 2.02 39.08 11.78
C SER A 115 2.26 39.87 13.08
N LEU A 116 2.45 39.18 14.21
CA LEU A 116 2.76 39.83 15.49
C LEU A 116 4.11 40.54 15.47
N PHE A 117 5.14 39.91 14.91
CA PHE A 117 6.45 40.56 14.75
C PHE A 117 6.39 41.76 13.80
N ALA A 118 5.66 41.64 12.69
CA ALA A 118 5.47 42.73 11.74
C ALA A 118 4.71 43.92 12.35
N LEU A 119 3.64 43.66 13.11
CA LEU A 119 2.89 44.71 13.80
C LEU A 119 3.74 45.38 14.89
N GLY A 120 4.50 44.59 15.65
CA GLY A 120 5.39 45.12 16.68
C GLY A 120 6.54 45.95 16.12
N ALA A 121 6.95 45.72 14.86
CA ALA A 121 7.95 46.53 14.17
C ALA A 121 7.51 47.99 13.97
N LEU A 122 6.21 48.29 14.06
CA LEU A 122 5.69 49.67 14.08
C LEU A 122 6.14 50.44 15.33
N PHE A 123 6.38 49.74 16.44
CA PHE A 123 6.76 50.33 17.72
C PHE A 123 8.25 50.16 18.04
N HIS A 124 8.88 49.08 17.58
CA HIS A 124 10.28 48.78 17.88
C HIS A 124 11.01 48.16 16.70
N LYS A 125 12.04 48.84 16.17
CA LYS A 125 12.80 48.39 14.97
C LYS A 125 13.43 47.00 15.12
N GLY A 126 13.80 46.60 16.35
CA GLY A 126 14.31 45.24 16.60
C GLY A 126 13.31 44.12 16.26
N MET A 127 12.00 44.39 16.27
CA MET A 127 10.98 43.40 15.89
C MET A 127 10.96 43.14 14.38
N LEU A 128 11.54 44.03 13.56
CA LEU A 128 11.70 43.82 12.12
C LEU A 128 12.63 42.63 11.82
N VAL A 129 13.70 42.46 12.61
CA VAL A 129 14.59 41.29 12.49
C VAL A 129 13.82 40.02 12.81
N GLY A 130 12.99 40.04 13.86
CA GLY A 130 12.11 38.92 14.22
C GLY A 130 11.11 38.57 13.11
N ALA A 131 10.52 39.58 12.47
CA ALA A 131 9.60 39.40 11.34
C ALA A 131 10.30 38.75 10.13
N ILE A 132 11.52 39.18 9.82
CA ILE A 132 12.33 38.59 8.74
C ILE A 132 12.66 37.12 9.05
N ILE A 133 13.16 36.83 10.26
CA ILE A 133 13.50 35.46 10.67
C ILE A 133 12.25 34.56 10.60
N SER A 134 11.13 35.00 11.17
CA SER A 134 9.86 34.25 11.12
C SER A 134 9.39 34.03 9.68
N GLY A 135 9.52 35.02 8.81
CA GLY A 135 9.19 34.90 7.39
C GLY A 135 10.06 33.88 6.67
N ILE A 136 11.38 33.86 6.94
CA ILE A 136 12.31 32.86 6.38
C ILE A 136 11.93 31.46 6.87
N LEU A 137 11.67 31.29 8.17
CA LEU A 137 11.27 29.99 8.72
C LEU A 137 9.92 29.51 8.16
N MET A 138 8.95 30.42 7.98
CA MET A 138 7.68 30.12 7.30
C MET A 138 7.90 29.70 5.85
N TRP A 139 8.81 30.37 5.12
CA TRP A 139 9.19 29.99 3.75
C TRP A 139 9.88 28.62 3.69
N LEU A 140 10.79 28.34 4.63
CA LEU A 140 11.44 27.01 4.76
C LEU A 140 10.43 25.92 5.09
N TYR A 141 9.44 26.21 5.96
CA TYR A 141 8.36 25.29 6.27
C TYR A 141 7.58 24.89 5.01
N TRP A 142 7.14 25.88 4.20
CA TRP A 142 6.41 25.59 2.97
C TRP A 142 7.26 24.91 1.90
N THR A 143 8.54 25.28 1.81
CA THR A 143 9.51 24.60 0.95
C THR A 143 9.64 23.15 1.35
N ARG A 144 9.76 22.87 2.65
CA ARG A 144 9.81 21.51 3.18
C ARG A 144 8.56 20.71 2.89
N VAL A 145 7.37 21.28 3.10
CA VAL A 145 6.11 20.63 2.73
C VAL A 145 6.12 20.29 1.24
N ARG A 146 6.46 21.23 0.37
CA ARG A 146 6.47 20.99 -1.08
C ARG A 146 7.48 19.91 -1.49
N GLU A 147 8.73 20.02 -1.03
CA GLU A 147 9.79 19.05 -1.34
C GLU A 147 9.42 17.66 -0.84
N HIS A 148 8.78 17.57 0.31
CA HIS A 148 8.35 16.31 0.89
C HIS A 148 7.41 15.51 -0.02
N PHE A 149 6.34 16.15 -0.50
CA PHE A 149 5.39 15.51 -1.42
C PHE A 149 5.96 15.28 -2.83
N LEU A 150 6.98 16.06 -3.21
CA LEU A 150 7.63 15.92 -4.51
C LEU A 150 8.63 14.74 -4.53
N HIS A 151 9.44 14.60 -3.49
CA HIS A 151 10.58 13.69 -3.44
C HIS A 151 10.38 12.46 -2.56
N GLY A 152 9.40 12.43 -1.66
CA GLY A 152 9.13 11.25 -0.82
C GLY A 152 8.60 10.05 -1.61
N CYS A 153 8.69 8.84 -1.05
CA CYS A 153 8.19 7.62 -1.68
C CYS A 153 6.67 7.64 -1.83
N ALA A 154 6.16 7.48 -3.05
CA ALA A 154 4.73 7.31 -3.32
C ALA A 154 4.27 5.93 -2.85
N LEU A 155 3.26 5.91 -1.98
CA LEU A 155 2.68 4.70 -1.41
C LEU A 155 1.24 4.50 -1.90
N PRO A 156 0.91 3.35 -2.51
CA PRO A 156 -0.47 3.03 -2.82
C PRO A 156 -1.24 2.78 -1.52
N GLY A 157 -2.47 3.30 -1.45
CA GLY A 157 -3.33 3.13 -0.30
C GLY A 157 -4.81 3.00 -0.65
N VAL A 158 -5.58 2.64 0.37
CA VAL A 158 -7.03 2.45 0.28
C VAL A 158 -7.72 2.98 1.52
N ILE A 159 -8.87 3.64 1.33
CA ILE A 159 -9.70 4.11 2.44
C ILE A 159 -10.41 2.90 3.07
N VAL A 160 -10.06 2.58 4.30
CA VAL A 160 -10.63 1.45 5.05
C VAL A 160 -11.92 1.86 5.75
N SER A 161 -11.95 3.05 6.34
CA SER A 161 -13.13 3.59 7.04
C SER A 161 -13.21 5.10 6.85
N VAL A 162 -14.32 5.57 6.26
CA VAL A 162 -14.58 7.00 6.08
C VAL A 162 -14.91 7.66 7.42
N GLU A 163 -15.75 7.02 8.24
CA GLU A 163 -16.18 7.50 9.56
C GLU A 163 -14.99 7.71 10.52
N ASN A 164 -14.09 6.73 10.57
CA ASN A 164 -12.91 6.80 11.43
C ASN A 164 -11.70 7.47 10.76
N GLN A 165 -11.85 7.91 9.51
CA GLN A 165 -10.80 8.52 8.70
C GLN A 165 -9.55 7.64 8.56
N LEU A 166 -9.73 6.34 8.41
CA LEU A 166 -8.65 5.36 8.34
C LEU A 166 -8.28 5.05 6.90
N VAL A 167 -6.98 5.16 6.61
CA VAL A 167 -6.37 4.83 5.33
C VAL A 167 -5.27 3.80 5.56
N ALA A 168 -5.30 2.71 4.79
CA ALA A 168 -4.24 1.72 4.77
C ALA A 168 -3.28 2.02 3.62
N PHE A 169 -1.98 2.08 3.91
CA PHE A 169 -0.92 2.22 2.92
C PHE A 169 -0.09 0.96 2.87
N CYS A 170 0.26 0.50 1.67
CA CYS A 170 1.22 -0.57 1.47
C CYS A 170 2.61 0.05 1.28
N THR A 171 3.60 -0.46 2.02
CA THR A 171 5.00 -0.03 1.94
C THR A 171 5.92 -1.24 2.00
N ASP A 172 7.10 -1.13 1.40
CA ASP A 172 8.16 -2.10 1.55
C ASP A 172 9.16 -1.59 2.58
N LEU A 173 9.39 -2.33 3.66
CA LEU A 173 10.36 -2.01 4.71
C LEU A 173 11.66 -2.80 4.55
N THR A 174 11.88 -3.42 3.40
CA THR A 174 13.07 -4.22 3.14
C THR A 174 14.33 -3.37 3.19
N THR A 175 15.20 -3.66 4.17
CA THR A 175 16.52 -3.05 4.31
C THR A 175 17.57 -4.15 4.42
N GLY A 176 18.43 -4.29 3.42
CA GLY A 176 19.43 -5.36 3.35
C GLY A 176 18.83 -6.67 2.84
N ASP A 177 19.11 -7.78 3.51
CA ASP A 177 18.63 -9.09 3.13
C ASP A 177 17.23 -9.38 3.71
N GLY A 178 16.32 -9.88 2.87
CA GLY A 178 14.97 -10.30 3.24
C GLY A 178 13.87 -9.68 2.36
N ASN A 179 12.60 -9.90 2.76
CA ASN A 179 11.44 -9.28 2.12
C ASN A 179 10.40 -8.95 3.20
N TYR A 180 10.18 -7.66 3.43
CA TYR A 180 9.38 -7.14 4.55
C TYR A 180 8.26 -6.21 4.06
N PRO A 181 7.27 -6.74 3.32
CA PRO A 181 6.11 -5.95 2.91
C PRO A 181 5.24 -5.65 4.14
N ALA A 182 4.87 -4.39 4.32
CA ALA A 182 4.08 -3.93 5.46
C ALA A 182 2.87 -3.12 5.03
N VAL A 183 1.76 -3.28 5.76
CA VAL A 183 0.57 -2.44 5.62
C VAL A 183 0.43 -1.60 6.88
N ARG A 184 0.47 -0.28 6.73
CA ARG A 184 0.29 0.67 7.83
C ARG A 184 -1.07 1.34 7.72
N ILE A 185 -1.89 1.23 8.76
CA ILE A 185 -3.20 1.89 8.83
C ILE A 185 -3.08 3.14 9.69
N LEU A 186 -3.40 4.29 9.13
CA LEU A 186 -3.28 5.58 9.80
C LEU A 186 -4.57 6.39 9.70
N ARG A 187 -4.81 7.22 10.72
CA ARG A 187 -5.82 8.28 10.63
C ARG A 187 -5.28 9.42 9.76
N GLN A 188 -6.03 9.80 8.74
CA GLN A 188 -5.66 10.88 7.81
C GLN A 188 -6.86 11.80 7.59
N PRO A 189 -6.69 13.13 7.48
CA PRO A 189 -7.80 14.08 7.35
C PRO A 189 -8.46 14.00 5.96
N ILE A 190 -9.26 12.96 5.74
CA ILE A 190 -9.92 12.64 4.46
C ILE A 190 -11.33 13.25 4.33
N HIS A 191 -11.70 14.17 5.22
CA HIS A 191 -13.04 14.79 5.27
C HIS A 191 -13.48 15.42 3.93
N SER A 192 -12.53 15.83 3.09
CA SER A 192 -12.80 16.38 1.77
C SER A 192 -11.65 16.05 0.82
N MET A 193 -11.95 15.47 -0.33
CA MET A 193 -10.98 15.19 -1.40
C MET A 193 -11.25 16.10 -2.61
N CYS A 194 -10.31 16.15 -3.56
CA CYS A 194 -10.49 16.93 -4.80
C CYS A 194 -11.59 16.33 -5.68
N ASP A 195 -11.74 15.01 -5.70
CA ASP A 195 -12.66 14.28 -6.59
C ASP A 195 -14.03 13.98 -5.94
N GLY A 196 -14.43 14.79 -4.95
CA GLY A 196 -15.69 14.64 -4.22
C GLY A 196 -15.56 13.97 -2.84
N PRO A 197 -16.67 13.45 -2.29
CA PRO A 197 -16.67 12.85 -0.95
C PRO A 197 -15.88 11.53 -0.93
N PRO A 198 -15.14 11.23 0.16
CA PRO A 198 -14.38 10.00 0.29
C PRO A 198 -15.30 8.77 0.30
N LYS A 199 -14.90 7.71 -0.41
CA LYS A 199 -15.63 6.45 -0.44
C LYS A 199 -14.81 5.32 0.17
N LYS A 200 -15.47 4.40 0.90
CA LYS A 200 -14.83 3.16 1.35
C LYS A 200 -14.27 2.40 0.13
N ASN A 201 -13.09 1.81 0.28
CA ASN A 201 -12.35 1.12 -0.78
C ASN A 201 -11.86 2.02 -1.93
N GLN A 202 -11.99 3.35 -1.83
CA GLN A 202 -11.38 4.27 -2.79
C GLN A 202 -9.86 4.18 -2.70
N ARG A 203 -9.22 4.04 -3.86
CA ARG A 203 -7.76 4.05 -3.97
C ARG A 203 -7.25 5.47 -3.82
N VAL A 204 -6.17 5.62 -3.06
CA VAL A 204 -5.50 6.88 -2.80
C VAL A 204 -4.00 6.68 -2.88
N VAL A 205 -3.26 7.77 -3.05
CA VAL A 205 -1.80 7.77 -3.00
C VAL A 205 -1.37 8.60 -1.80
N GLY A 206 -0.50 8.03 -0.99
CA GLY A 206 0.21 8.73 0.08
C GLY A 206 1.66 8.99 -0.32
N VAL A 207 2.33 9.83 0.44
CA VAL A 207 3.79 10.00 0.34
C VAL A 207 4.37 9.71 1.72
N ALA A 208 5.40 8.87 1.76
CA ALA A 208 6.09 8.50 2.99
C ALA A 208 6.94 9.66 3.50
N VAL A 209 6.84 9.92 4.81
CA VAL A 209 7.63 10.89 5.59
C VAL A 209 8.90 10.28 6.13
#